data_AF-A0A9P7FYB4-F1
#
_entry.id   AF-A0A9P7FYB4-F1
#
_cell.length_a   1.000
_cell.length_b   1.000
_cell.length_c   1.000
_cell.angle_alpha   90.00
_cell.angle_beta   90.00
_cell.angle_gamma   90.00
#
_symmetry.space_group_name_H-M   'P 1'
#
loop_
_entity.id
_entity.type
_entity.pdbx_description
1 polymer ?
#
loop_
_entity_poly.entity_id
_entity_poly.type
_entity_poly.pdbx_seq_one_letter_code
_entity_poly.pdbx_strand_id
1 'polypeptide(L)'
;MDEETFETTVTTSDIELSPQYTPTAFDVSVVHRYLQHFVPTELAYIILDEAQYWACLSAERNEKLSIVASGYGETNNLAAYYLFSPAIPQKAEIKIQLVRFKIMSCDQGWGGNVHDQGTYNACYSWFEAGIVRAHGAVSALQEASEEPGRGAAVFNKVAFSGDPPREVMNPLDPGRKRWFLQFNAHASSHLRTHEVLWTKDDNDVQARARERGAGTGDGFVGRLTQGDRVAIIARAQYGGWANHVSNAKIEIFYSL
;
A
#
# COMPACT_ATOMS: atom_id res chain seq x y z
N MET A 1 52.36 -16.56 -21.13
CA MET A 1 52.31 -17.99 -20.77
C MET A 1 52.32 -18.14 -19.26
N ASP A 2 51.26 -17.91 -18.50
CA ASP A 2 50.02 -17.12 -18.63
C ASP A 2 49.63 -16.84 -17.17
N GLU A 3 49.38 -15.58 -16.83
CA GLU A 3 48.88 -15.17 -15.52
C GLU A 3 47.38 -15.48 -15.47
N GLU A 4 46.98 -16.44 -14.63
CA GLU A 4 45.58 -16.75 -14.37
C GLU A 4 45.07 -15.83 -13.25
N THR A 5 44.47 -14.71 -13.64
CA THR A 5 43.70 -13.83 -12.77
C THR A 5 42.37 -14.50 -12.41
N PHE A 6 42.21 -14.89 -11.14
CA PHE A 6 40.90 -15.25 -10.58
C PHE A 6 40.05 -13.98 -10.43
N GLU A 7 39.23 -13.68 -11.43
CA GLU A 7 38.12 -12.73 -11.30
C GLU A 7 37.01 -13.37 -10.45
N THR A 8 36.98 -13.02 -9.17
CA THR A 8 35.84 -13.29 -8.31
C THR A 8 34.69 -12.38 -8.73
N THR A 9 33.85 -12.86 -9.65
CA THR A 9 32.57 -12.23 -9.98
C THR A 9 31.64 -12.35 -8.78
N VAL A 10 31.59 -11.31 -7.94
CA VAL A 10 30.55 -11.17 -6.92
C VAL A 10 29.26 -10.79 -7.66
N THR A 11 28.45 -11.81 -7.94
CA THR A 11 27.09 -11.64 -8.43
C THR A 11 26.27 -10.86 -7.41
N THR A 12 25.77 -9.69 -7.79
CA THR A 12 24.89 -8.80 -7.01
C THR A 12 23.46 -9.36 -6.90
N SER A 13 23.35 -10.63 -6.54
CA SER A 13 22.11 -11.31 -6.22
C SER A 13 22.36 -11.99 -4.88
N ASP A 14 21.56 -11.63 -3.88
CA ASP A 14 21.60 -12.09 -2.47
C ASP A 14 22.19 -11.09 -1.48
N ILE A 15 21.78 -9.81 -1.57
CA ILE A 15 21.56 -9.05 -0.33
C ILE A 15 20.26 -9.60 0.25
N GLU A 16 20.36 -10.63 1.09
CA GLU A 16 19.33 -10.90 2.09
C GLU A 16 19.12 -9.59 2.86
N LEU A 17 18.01 -8.92 2.55
CA LEU A 17 17.58 -7.72 3.28
C LEU A 17 17.36 -8.18 4.73
N SER A 18 18.32 -7.84 5.58
CA SER A 18 18.20 -7.88 7.04
C SER A 18 16.84 -7.29 7.43
N PRO A 19 16.21 -7.75 8.53
CA PRO A 19 14.91 -7.23 8.93
C PRO A 19 14.99 -5.71 8.98
N GLN A 20 14.33 -5.05 8.02
CA GLN A 20 14.39 -3.61 7.85
C GLN A 20 13.90 -2.99 9.15
N TYR A 21 14.85 -2.54 9.96
CA TYR A 21 14.54 -1.80 11.16
C TYR A 21 13.65 -0.63 10.76
N THR A 22 12.54 -0.49 11.48
CA THR A 22 11.49 0.47 11.16
C THR A 22 11.55 1.58 12.20
N PRO A 23 12.38 2.63 12.01
CA PRO A 23 12.64 3.62 13.04
C PRO A 23 11.38 4.46 13.31
N THR A 24 11.20 4.80 14.58
CA THR A 24 10.21 5.82 14.98
C THR A 24 10.78 7.22 14.74
N ALA A 25 9.92 8.24 14.78
CA ALA A 25 10.38 9.63 14.74
C ALA A 25 11.36 9.98 15.88
N PHE A 26 11.20 9.32 17.04
CA PHE A 26 12.13 9.49 18.15
C PHE A 26 13.50 8.91 17.83
N ASP A 27 13.55 7.70 17.25
CA ASP A 27 14.81 7.05 16.86
C ASP A 27 15.57 7.89 15.83
N VAL A 28 14.89 8.40 14.80
CA VAL A 28 15.48 9.32 13.82
C VAL A 28 16.04 10.57 14.50
N SER A 29 15.29 11.16 15.43
CA SER A 29 15.73 12.35 16.17
C SER A 29 16.94 12.08 17.07
N VAL A 30 17.05 10.86 17.61
CA VAL A 30 18.19 10.43 18.43
C VAL A 30 19.42 10.25 17.54
N VAL A 31 19.31 9.55 16.42
CA VAL A 31 20.42 9.35 15.47
C VAL A 31 20.88 10.68 14.88
N HIS A 32 19.96 11.57 14.48
CA HIS A 32 20.28 12.92 14.03
C HIS A 32 21.15 13.67 15.05
N ARG A 33 20.75 13.65 16.33
CA ARG A 33 21.51 14.30 17.42
C ARG A 33 22.89 13.70 17.62
N TYR A 34 23.04 12.38 17.45
CA TYR A 34 24.35 11.74 17.51
C TYR A 34 25.24 12.14 16.34
N LEU A 35 24.70 12.19 15.13
CA LEU A 35 25.43 12.62 13.94
C LEU A 35 25.93 14.07 14.07
N GLN A 36 25.16 14.94 14.72
CA GLN A 36 25.55 16.33 14.99
C GLN A 36 26.83 16.48 15.85
N HIS A 37 27.29 15.44 16.53
CA HIS A 37 28.60 15.45 17.19
C HIS A 37 29.78 15.34 16.22
N PHE A 38 29.52 14.87 15.00
CA PHE A 38 30.55 14.60 13.99
C PHE A 38 30.43 15.50 12.76
N VAL A 39 29.22 15.97 12.43
CA VAL A 39 28.95 16.78 11.24
C VAL A 39 27.95 17.92 11.52
N PRO A 40 27.93 19.00 10.72
CA PRO A 40 26.86 20.01 10.75
C PRO A 40 25.47 19.41 10.50
N THR A 41 24.41 20.12 10.90
CA THR A 41 23.03 19.60 10.86
C THR A 41 22.59 19.24 9.44
N GLU A 42 23.02 20.01 8.45
CA GLU A 42 22.68 19.82 7.05
C GLU A 42 23.25 18.50 6.53
N LEU A 43 24.50 18.17 6.92
CA LEU A 43 25.13 16.90 6.56
C LEU A 43 24.50 15.73 7.32
N ALA A 44 24.10 15.92 8.58
CA ALA A 44 23.39 14.89 9.33
C ALA A 44 22.06 14.51 8.63
N TYR A 45 21.29 15.49 8.15
CA TYR A 45 20.08 15.23 7.37
C TYR A 45 20.37 14.55 6.04
N ILE A 46 21.41 14.96 5.30
CA ILE A 46 21.82 14.30 4.06
C ILE A 46 22.18 12.82 4.34
N ILE A 47 22.96 12.55 5.40
CA ILE A 47 23.32 11.17 5.76
C ILE A 47 22.08 10.32 6.06
N LEU A 48 21.10 10.86 6.80
CA LEU A 48 19.86 10.16 7.12
C LEU A 48 19.01 9.89 5.86
N ASP A 49 18.94 10.85 4.94
CA ASP A 49 18.18 10.71 3.69
C ASP A 49 18.82 9.70 2.74
N GLU A 50 20.15 9.77 2.55
CA GLU A 50 20.93 8.82 1.75
C GLU A 50 20.91 7.40 2.33
N ALA A 51 20.89 7.28 3.66
CA ALA A 51 20.75 5.98 4.34
C ALA A 51 19.30 5.45 4.34
N GLN A 52 18.34 6.20 3.79
CA GLN A 52 16.90 5.91 3.86
C GLN A 52 16.41 5.66 5.29
N TYR A 53 17.04 6.31 6.28
CA TYR A 53 16.73 6.16 7.69
C TYR A 53 15.59 7.11 8.08
N TRP A 54 14.41 6.80 7.57
CA TRP A 54 13.20 7.62 7.70
C TRP A 54 12.22 7.05 8.71
N ALA A 55 11.56 7.92 9.46
CA ALA A 55 10.55 7.52 10.43
C ALA A 55 9.39 6.80 9.71
N CYS A 56 8.84 5.77 10.33
CA CYS A 56 7.77 4.97 9.73
C CYS A 56 6.51 4.96 10.60
N LEU A 57 5.37 5.21 9.95
CA LEU A 57 4.03 4.91 10.49
C LEU A 57 3.60 3.58 9.90
N SER A 58 3.10 2.69 10.75
CA SER A 58 2.55 1.42 10.28
C SER A 58 1.16 1.15 10.86
N ALA A 59 0.36 0.43 10.08
CA ALA A 59 -0.82 -0.26 10.57
C ALA A 59 -0.89 -1.63 9.91
N GLU A 60 -1.41 -2.60 10.64
CA GLU A 60 -1.66 -3.94 10.15
C GLU A 60 -3.04 -4.41 10.55
N ARG A 61 -3.60 -5.29 9.73
CA ARG A 61 -4.86 -5.98 9.97
C ARG A 61 -4.66 -7.45 9.66
N ASN A 62 -4.98 -8.33 10.61
CA ASN A 62 -4.75 -9.77 10.49
C ASN A 62 -6.06 -10.57 10.40
N GLU A 63 -7.21 -9.90 10.34
CA GLU A 63 -8.53 -10.51 10.20
C GLU A 63 -8.88 -10.76 8.74
N LYS A 64 -9.37 -11.97 8.45
CA LYS A 64 -9.82 -12.34 7.11
C LYS A 64 -11.07 -11.56 6.71
N LEU A 65 -11.15 -11.15 5.45
CA LEU A 65 -12.32 -10.52 4.85
C LEU A 65 -12.59 -11.11 3.47
N SER A 66 -13.84 -11.40 3.16
CA SER A 66 -14.26 -11.92 1.85
C SER A 66 -15.21 -10.95 1.18
N ILE A 67 -14.77 -10.35 0.07
CA ILE A 67 -15.58 -9.45 -0.75
C ILE A 67 -16.19 -10.26 -1.89
N VAL A 68 -17.46 -10.61 -1.80
CA VAL A 68 -18.17 -11.36 -2.86
C VAL A 68 -18.93 -10.37 -3.73
N ALA A 69 -18.67 -10.36 -5.04
CA ALA A 69 -19.22 -9.36 -5.96
C ALA A 69 -20.76 -9.32 -5.96
N SER A 70 -21.41 -10.48 -5.81
CA SER A 70 -22.88 -10.62 -5.70
C SER A 70 -23.41 -10.45 -4.27
N GLY A 71 -22.56 -10.04 -3.32
CA GLY A 71 -22.91 -9.96 -1.90
C GLY A 71 -23.84 -8.80 -1.54
N TYR A 72 -24.01 -7.80 -2.43
CA TYR A 72 -24.90 -6.67 -2.21
C TYR A 72 -25.33 -5.98 -3.51
N GLY A 73 -26.64 -5.70 -3.64
CA GLY A 73 -27.23 -5.00 -4.79
C GLY A 73 -27.24 -5.84 -6.09
N GLU A 74 -27.76 -5.25 -7.17
CA GLU A 74 -27.96 -5.94 -8.46
C GLU A 74 -26.76 -5.84 -9.42
N THR A 75 -25.73 -5.06 -9.06
CA THR A 75 -24.65 -4.69 -10.00
C THR A 75 -23.51 -5.72 -10.09
N ASN A 76 -23.54 -6.78 -9.28
CA ASN A 76 -22.45 -7.77 -9.15
C ASN A 76 -21.09 -7.11 -9.00
N ASN A 77 -21.00 -6.17 -8.07
CA ASN A 77 -19.81 -5.38 -7.83
C ASN A 77 -19.80 -4.94 -6.37
N LEU A 78 -18.71 -5.22 -5.67
CA LEU A 78 -18.61 -4.97 -4.24
C LEU A 78 -17.23 -4.45 -3.87
N ALA A 79 -17.18 -3.44 -3.00
CA ALA A 79 -15.95 -2.90 -2.44
C ALA A 79 -16.09 -2.64 -0.93
N ALA A 80 -15.00 -2.77 -0.18
CA ALA A 80 -14.94 -2.48 1.25
C ALA A 80 -13.58 -1.91 1.65
N TYR A 81 -13.58 -0.98 2.61
CA TYR A 81 -12.33 -0.64 3.31
C TYR A 81 -11.84 -1.84 4.10
N TYR A 82 -10.58 -2.18 3.87
CA TYR A 82 -9.93 -3.24 4.61
C TYR A 82 -9.07 -2.67 5.74
N LEU A 83 -8.24 -1.68 5.46
CA LEU A 83 -7.28 -1.15 6.44
C LEU A 83 -7.07 0.35 6.23
N PHE A 84 -6.89 1.09 7.33
CA PHE A 84 -6.46 2.48 7.33
C PHE A 84 -5.14 2.62 8.08
N SER A 85 -4.26 3.48 7.60
CA SER A 85 -3.08 3.91 8.35
C SER A 85 -3.46 4.82 9.52
N PRO A 86 -2.55 5.04 10.47
CA PRO A 86 -2.61 6.21 11.35
C PRO A 86 -2.62 7.50 10.51
N ALA A 87 -3.12 8.58 11.09
CA ALA A 87 -3.01 9.89 10.45
C ALA A 87 -1.54 10.31 10.39
N ILE A 88 -1.13 10.85 9.24
CA ILE A 88 0.20 11.40 9.06
C ILE A 88 0.41 12.56 10.07
N PRO A 89 1.51 12.60 10.83
CA PRO A 89 1.76 13.62 11.84
C PRO A 89 1.63 15.05 11.30
N GLN A 90 1.00 15.93 12.08
CA GLN A 90 0.94 17.37 11.79
C GLN A 90 2.14 18.06 12.44
N LYS A 91 3.29 18.02 11.77
CA LYS A 91 4.54 18.68 12.20
C LYS A 91 5.09 19.53 11.04
N ALA A 92 5.67 20.69 11.37
CA ALA A 92 5.93 21.75 10.40
C ALA A 92 6.81 21.35 9.18
N GLU A 93 7.56 20.25 9.20
CA GLU A 93 8.58 19.96 8.17
C GLU A 93 8.68 18.49 7.77
N ILE A 94 7.59 17.70 7.80
CA ILE A 94 7.68 16.32 7.31
C ILE A 94 7.62 16.24 5.78
N LYS A 95 8.44 15.34 5.20
CA LYS A 95 8.36 14.96 3.78
C LYS A 95 8.09 13.47 3.68
N ILE A 96 6.99 13.09 3.03
CA ILE A 96 6.70 11.68 2.75
C ILE A 96 7.63 11.20 1.65
N GLN A 97 8.37 10.12 1.92
CA GLN A 97 9.39 9.59 1.03
C GLN A 97 8.83 8.40 0.24
N LEU A 98 8.11 7.48 0.91
CA LEU A 98 7.47 6.36 0.26
C LEU A 98 6.30 5.79 1.06
N VAL A 99 5.47 5.00 0.38
CA VAL A 99 4.42 4.17 0.97
C VAL A 99 4.60 2.74 0.51
N ARG A 100 4.57 1.80 1.45
CA ARG A 100 4.63 0.36 1.19
C ARG A 100 3.34 -0.31 1.63
N PHE A 101 2.86 -1.20 0.77
CA PHE A 101 1.72 -2.06 1.03
C PHE A 101 2.17 -3.50 0.99
N LYS A 102 1.71 -4.28 1.97
CA LYS A 102 1.84 -5.74 1.96
C LYS A 102 0.45 -6.34 2.12
N ILE A 103 0.01 -7.17 1.18
CA ILE A 103 -1.34 -7.74 1.17
C ILE A 103 -1.23 -9.23 0.94
N MET A 104 -1.82 -10.04 1.82
CA MET A 104 -1.95 -11.47 1.61
C MET A 104 -3.39 -11.81 1.23
N SER A 105 -3.60 -12.23 -0.02
CA SER A 105 -4.94 -12.45 -0.57
C SER A 105 -4.96 -13.51 -1.67
N CYS A 106 -6.17 -13.90 -2.06
CA CYS A 106 -6.42 -14.73 -3.24
C CYS A 106 -7.78 -14.41 -3.87
N ASP A 107 -7.97 -14.96 -5.06
CA ASP A 107 -9.22 -14.91 -5.82
C ASP A 107 -10.12 -16.11 -5.45
N GLN A 108 -11.31 -16.20 -6.03
CA GLN A 108 -12.27 -17.29 -5.78
C GLN A 108 -11.76 -18.69 -6.15
N GLY A 109 -10.81 -18.80 -7.06
CA GLY A 109 -10.15 -20.06 -7.40
C GLY A 109 -10.71 -20.83 -8.59
N TRP A 110 -11.65 -20.27 -9.36
CA TRP A 110 -12.25 -20.93 -10.52
C TRP A 110 -12.76 -19.92 -11.55
N GLY A 111 -12.99 -20.39 -12.79
CA GLY A 111 -13.59 -19.60 -13.88
C GLY A 111 -12.59 -18.90 -14.82
N GLY A 112 -13.12 -18.27 -15.86
CA GLY A 112 -12.32 -17.59 -16.89
C GLY A 112 -11.54 -18.53 -17.81
N ASN A 113 -10.60 -17.97 -18.56
CA ASN A 113 -9.79 -18.73 -19.52
C ASN A 113 -8.67 -19.47 -18.78
N VAL A 114 -8.47 -20.76 -19.11
CA VAL A 114 -7.41 -21.59 -18.53
C VAL A 114 -6.02 -21.00 -18.78
N HIS A 115 -5.83 -20.31 -19.92
CA HIS A 115 -4.56 -19.65 -20.24
C HIS A 115 -4.21 -18.48 -19.31
N ASP A 116 -5.20 -17.86 -18.66
CA ASP A 116 -4.99 -16.74 -17.74
C ASP A 116 -4.88 -17.21 -16.28
N GLN A 117 -5.14 -18.49 -15.99
CA GLN A 117 -5.15 -19.02 -14.62
C GLN A 117 -3.79 -18.87 -13.92
N GLY A 118 -3.82 -18.30 -12.71
CA GLY A 118 -2.63 -18.04 -11.91
C GLY A 118 -1.79 -16.85 -12.36
N THR A 119 -2.19 -16.18 -13.46
CA THR A 119 -1.65 -14.89 -13.91
C THR A 119 -2.45 -13.73 -13.33
N TYR A 120 -2.10 -12.48 -13.66
CA TYR A 120 -2.86 -11.28 -13.27
C TYR A 120 -3.79 -10.76 -14.38
N ASN A 121 -3.88 -11.47 -15.50
CA ASN A 121 -4.73 -11.11 -16.62
C ASN A 121 -6.18 -11.51 -16.35
N ALA A 122 -7.13 -10.77 -16.93
CA ALA A 122 -8.58 -11.04 -16.83
C ALA A 122 -9.12 -11.21 -15.40
N CYS A 123 -8.39 -10.69 -14.39
CA CYS A 123 -8.79 -10.77 -13.00
C CYS A 123 -9.76 -9.64 -12.64
N TYR A 124 -10.84 -10.01 -11.95
CA TYR A 124 -11.86 -9.08 -11.48
C TYR A 124 -11.99 -9.07 -9.95
N SER A 125 -10.91 -9.42 -9.25
CA SER A 125 -10.71 -9.13 -7.82
C SER A 125 -9.39 -8.37 -7.61
N TRP A 126 -9.45 -7.22 -6.94
CA TRP A 126 -8.31 -6.31 -6.82
C TRP A 126 -8.38 -5.41 -5.59
N PHE A 127 -7.34 -4.60 -5.45
CA PHE A 127 -7.19 -3.60 -4.42
C PHE A 127 -6.96 -2.21 -5.00
N GLU A 128 -7.42 -1.20 -4.27
CA GLU A 128 -7.18 0.21 -4.53
C GLU A 128 -6.60 0.87 -3.28
N ALA A 129 -5.84 1.94 -3.48
CA ALA A 129 -5.36 2.81 -2.41
C ALA A 129 -6.11 4.15 -2.47
N GLY A 130 -6.59 4.60 -1.31
CA GLY A 130 -7.25 5.89 -1.12
C GLY A 130 -6.48 6.79 -0.16
N ILE A 131 -6.63 8.11 -0.35
CA ILE A 131 -6.17 9.13 0.61
C ILE A 131 -7.42 9.73 1.25
N VAL A 132 -7.54 9.62 2.57
CA VAL A 132 -8.66 10.16 3.35
C VAL A 132 -8.19 11.34 4.19
N ARG A 133 -8.73 12.52 3.91
CA ARG A 133 -8.32 13.78 4.53
C ARG A 133 -9.34 14.25 5.55
N ALA A 134 -9.03 14.30 6.84
CA ALA A 134 -9.95 14.92 7.79
C ALA A 134 -9.86 16.46 7.69
N HIS A 135 -10.93 17.14 7.26
CA HIS A 135 -11.02 18.61 7.40
C HIS A 135 -11.74 18.94 8.72
N GLY A 136 -11.07 19.67 9.62
CA GLY A 136 -11.65 20.10 10.91
C GLY A 136 -11.72 18.99 11.97
N ALA A 137 -12.06 19.40 13.21
CA ALA A 137 -11.96 18.61 14.44
C ALA A 137 -12.31 17.12 14.28
N VAL A 138 -11.38 16.29 14.73
CA VAL A 138 -11.33 14.84 14.62
C VAL A 138 -12.52 14.22 15.37
N SER A 139 -13.61 13.90 14.66
CA SER A 139 -14.75 13.18 15.26
C SER A 139 -15.44 12.17 14.32
N ALA A 140 -15.43 12.38 13.00
CA ALA A 140 -16.33 11.63 12.11
C ALA A 140 -15.79 10.30 11.53
N LEU A 141 -14.50 9.96 11.71
CA LEU A 141 -13.95 8.68 11.21
C LEU A 141 -13.91 7.59 12.28
N GLN A 142 -14.07 7.97 13.55
CA GLN A 142 -14.20 7.01 14.66
C GLN A 142 -15.60 6.38 14.68
N GLU A 143 -16.62 7.14 14.25
CA GLU A 143 -18.01 6.69 14.15
C GLU A 143 -18.26 5.61 13.09
N ALA A 144 -17.37 5.43 12.11
CA ALA A 144 -17.49 4.37 11.11
C ALA A 144 -16.81 3.05 11.51
N SER A 145 -16.01 3.06 12.60
CA SER A 145 -15.24 1.90 13.07
C SER A 145 -15.73 1.30 14.40
N GLU A 146 -16.64 1.96 15.11
CA GLU A 146 -17.09 1.55 16.46
C GLU A 146 -18.48 0.89 16.48
N GLU A 147 -18.79 0.00 15.54
CA GLU A 147 -19.87 -0.99 15.72
C GLU A 147 -19.28 -2.39 15.87
N PRO A 148 -18.82 -2.78 17.08
CA PRO A 148 -18.34 -4.12 17.37
C PRO A 148 -19.55 -5.04 17.56
N GLY A 149 -20.09 -5.57 16.47
CA GLY A 149 -21.25 -6.44 16.55
C GLY A 149 -21.58 -7.18 15.27
N ARG A 150 -21.10 -8.44 15.19
CA ARG A 150 -21.41 -9.46 14.17
C ARG A 150 -20.72 -9.24 12.83
N GLY A 151 -20.01 -10.28 12.38
CA GLY A 151 -19.39 -10.30 11.07
C GLY A 151 -20.38 -9.95 9.95
N ALA A 152 -19.86 -9.37 8.87
CA ALA A 152 -20.56 -9.17 7.61
C ALA A 152 -21.47 -7.93 7.44
N ALA A 153 -20.99 -6.74 7.79
CA ALA A 153 -21.30 -5.54 7.01
C ALA A 153 -20.18 -5.31 5.97
N VAL A 154 -19.96 -6.28 5.08
CA VAL A 154 -18.93 -6.23 4.02
C VAL A 154 -19.26 -5.17 2.95
N PHE A 155 -20.51 -4.71 2.87
CA PHE A 155 -20.85 -3.57 2.02
C PHE A 155 -20.61 -2.26 2.76
N ASN A 156 -19.58 -1.53 2.34
CA ASN A 156 -19.44 -0.13 2.67
C ASN A 156 -19.86 0.70 1.45
N LYS A 157 -21.09 1.24 1.46
CA LYS A 157 -21.62 2.10 0.39
C LYS A 157 -20.66 3.24 0.02
N VAL A 158 -19.93 3.72 1.03
CA VAL A 158 -18.95 4.81 0.94
C VAL A 158 -17.65 4.33 0.29
N ALA A 159 -17.20 3.10 0.57
CA ALA A 159 -16.09 2.49 -0.17
C ALA A 159 -16.45 2.24 -1.65
N PHE A 160 -17.70 1.87 -1.93
CA PHE A 160 -18.19 1.57 -3.29
C PHE A 160 -18.34 2.81 -4.18
N SER A 161 -18.79 3.96 -3.65
CA SER A 161 -19.03 5.17 -4.46
C SER A 161 -17.75 5.85 -4.97
N GLY A 162 -16.60 5.57 -4.33
CA GLY A 162 -15.38 6.34 -4.54
C GLY A 162 -15.57 7.84 -4.25
N ASP A 163 -16.58 8.17 -3.43
CA ASP A 163 -16.91 9.52 -2.97
C ASP A 163 -17.33 9.49 -1.48
N PRO A 164 -16.48 8.99 -0.55
CA PRO A 164 -16.64 9.33 0.85
C PRO A 164 -16.55 10.82 1.07
N PRO A 165 -17.16 11.34 2.15
CA PRO A 165 -16.78 12.64 2.65
C PRO A 165 -15.26 12.60 2.93
N ARG A 166 -14.53 13.33 2.07
CA ARG A 166 -13.12 13.68 2.19
C ARG A 166 -12.06 12.72 1.61
N GLU A 167 -12.41 11.85 0.66
CA GLU A 167 -11.37 11.21 -0.16
C GLU A 167 -10.76 12.17 -1.17
N VAL A 168 -9.45 12.07 -1.37
CA VAL A 168 -8.75 12.84 -2.39
C VAL A 168 -8.82 12.10 -3.71
N MET A 169 -9.39 12.76 -4.71
CA MET A 169 -9.46 12.25 -6.08
C MET A 169 -8.06 12.13 -6.70
N ASN A 170 -7.83 11.02 -7.40
CA ASN A 170 -6.67 10.83 -8.26
C ASN A 170 -6.83 11.68 -9.53
N PRO A 171 -6.03 12.74 -9.72
CA PRO A 171 -6.15 13.60 -10.89
C PRO A 171 -5.65 12.93 -12.18
N LEU A 172 -4.84 11.87 -12.06
CA LEU A 172 -4.22 11.18 -13.19
C LEU A 172 -5.09 10.04 -13.75
N ASP A 173 -6.10 9.60 -12.99
CA ASP A 173 -7.11 8.65 -13.45
C ASP A 173 -8.52 9.12 -13.02
N PRO A 174 -9.11 10.08 -13.76
CA PRO A 174 -10.45 10.58 -13.46
C PRO A 174 -11.54 9.50 -13.50
N GLY A 175 -11.30 8.39 -14.20
CA GLY A 175 -12.26 7.30 -14.35
C GLY A 175 -12.36 6.41 -13.11
N ARG A 176 -11.22 6.07 -12.50
CA ARG A 176 -11.17 5.21 -11.30
C ARG A 176 -11.27 5.97 -9.99
N LYS A 177 -11.03 7.29 -9.99
CA LYS A 177 -11.04 8.17 -8.81
C LYS A 177 -9.97 7.89 -7.75
N ARG A 178 -9.51 6.64 -7.61
CA ARG A 178 -8.46 6.17 -6.69
C ARG A 178 -7.25 5.64 -7.44
N TRP A 179 -6.19 5.32 -6.71
CA TRP A 179 -5.01 4.66 -7.26
C TRP A 179 -5.22 3.16 -7.24
N PHE A 180 -5.08 2.53 -8.40
CA PHE A 180 -5.08 1.08 -8.50
C PHE A 180 -3.85 0.53 -7.75
N LEU A 181 -4.05 -0.50 -6.92
CA LEU A 181 -2.99 -1.04 -6.07
C LEU A 181 -2.49 -2.40 -6.57
N GLN A 182 -3.36 -3.40 -6.67
CA GLN A 182 -2.94 -4.78 -6.95
C GLN A 182 -4.10 -5.66 -7.42
N PHE A 183 -3.90 -6.47 -8.47
CA PHE A 183 -4.81 -7.58 -8.82
C PHE A 183 -4.50 -8.83 -7.99
N ASN A 184 -5.51 -9.64 -7.69
CA ASN A 184 -5.25 -11.03 -7.32
C ASN A 184 -4.81 -11.85 -8.54
N ALA A 185 -4.28 -13.05 -8.29
CA ALA A 185 -4.03 -14.01 -9.36
C ALA A 185 -5.36 -14.65 -9.81
N HIS A 186 -5.66 -14.58 -11.10
CA HIS A 186 -6.90 -15.05 -11.74
C HIS A 186 -7.21 -16.51 -11.39
N ALA A 187 -8.44 -16.75 -10.92
CA ALA A 187 -8.97 -18.08 -10.65
C ALA A 187 -8.03 -18.96 -9.80
N SER A 188 -7.37 -18.34 -8.83
CA SER A 188 -6.48 -19.01 -7.88
C SER A 188 -6.95 -18.78 -6.45
N SER A 189 -7.25 -19.88 -5.74
CA SER A 189 -7.55 -19.87 -4.30
C SER A 189 -6.28 -19.90 -3.42
N HIS A 190 -5.10 -20.04 -4.03
CA HIS A 190 -3.83 -20.01 -3.30
C HIS A 190 -3.54 -18.59 -2.84
N LEU A 191 -3.38 -18.43 -1.52
CA LEU A 191 -2.96 -17.17 -0.90
C LEU A 191 -1.58 -16.77 -1.43
N ARG A 192 -1.47 -15.51 -1.85
CA ARG A 192 -0.22 -14.90 -2.29
C ARG A 192 0.01 -13.62 -1.52
N THR A 193 1.28 -13.34 -1.27
CA THR A 193 1.72 -12.08 -0.68
C THR A 193 2.12 -11.13 -1.80
N HIS A 194 1.44 -9.99 -1.86
CA HIS A 194 1.73 -8.89 -2.77
C HIS A 194 2.44 -7.79 -1.98
N GLU A 195 3.58 -7.35 -2.47
CA GLU A 195 4.32 -6.21 -1.92
C GLU A 195 4.40 -5.12 -3.00
N VAL A 196 3.85 -3.95 -2.67
CA VAL A 196 3.81 -2.79 -3.57
C VAL A 196 4.49 -1.62 -2.89
N LEU A 197 5.45 -1.00 -3.59
CA LEU A 197 6.22 0.13 -3.12
C LEU A 197 5.97 1.32 -4.04
N TRP A 198 5.50 2.43 -3.48
CA TRP A 198 5.33 3.69 -4.19
C TRP A 198 6.25 4.74 -3.60
N THR A 199 7.06 5.36 -4.45
CA THR A 199 7.97 6.47 -4.10
C THR A 199 7.57 7.71 -4.91
N LYS A 200 8.25 8.84 -4.68
CA LYS A 200 7.98 10.07 -5.42
C LYS A 200 8.55 10.07 -6.85
N ASP A 201 9.66 9.37 -7.09
CA ASP A 201 10.56 9.65 -8.21
C ASP A 201 10.87 8.43 -9.12
N ASP A 202 10.22 7.27 -8.94
CA ASP A 202 10.69 6.01 -9.53
C ASP A 202 9.79 5.48 -10.68
N ASN A 203 10.20 5.73 -11.93
CA ASN A 203 9.57 5.20 -13.14
C ASN A 203 9.97 3.74 -13.45
N ASP A 204 11.10 3.25 -12.93
CA ASP A 204 11.66 1.93 -13.31
C ASP A 204 11.04 0.79 -12.49
N VAL A 205 10.74 1.02 -11.21
CA VAL A 205 9.97 0.08 -10.37
C VAL A 205 8.56 -0.15 -10.93
N GLN A 206 7.99 0.86 -11.59
CA GLN A 206 6.64 0.82 -12.14
C GLN A 206 6.48 -0.07 -13.38
N ALA A 207 7.54 -0.24 -14.18
CA ALA A 207 7.49 -1.13 -15.34
C ALA A 207 7.31 -2.60 -14.91
N ARG A 208 8.07 -3.03 -13.89
CA ARG A 208 7.97 -4.39 -13.31
C ARG A 208 6.71 -4.58 -12.47
N ALA A 209 6.13 -3.50 -11.92
CA ALA A 209 4.90 -3.56 -11.14
C ALA A 209 3.75 -4.19 -11.95
N ARG A 210 3.60 -3.79 -13.22
CA ARG A 210 2.51 -4.25 -14.09
C ARG A 210 2.55 -5.76 -14.36
N GLU A 211 3.75 -6.32 -14.55
CA GLU A 211 3.94 -7.77 -14.78
C GLU A 211 3.47 -8.59 -13.58
N ARG A 212 3.49 -8.01 -12.37
CA ARG A 212 3.03 -8.63 -11.12
C ARG A 212 1.60 -8.23 -10.75
N GLY A 213 0.86 -7.57 -11.65
CA GLY A 213 -0.49 -7.08 -11.41
C GLY A 213 -0.57 -5.89 -10.45
N ALA A 214 0.56 -5.24 -10.13
CA ALA A 214 0.63 -4.08 -9.26
C ALA A 214 0.42 -2.76 -10.02
N GLY A 215 -0.16 -1.77 -9.36
CA GLY A 215 -0.31 -0.41 -9.86
C GLY A 215 0.95 0.42 -9.67
N THR A 216 1.12 1.44 -10.53
CA THR A 216 2.30 2.31 -10.56
C THR A 216 2.34 3.31 -9.40
N GLY A 217 1.17 3.69 -8.87
CA GLY A 217 1.09 4.66 -7.78
C GLY A 217 1.38 6.10 -8.19
N ASP A 218 1.31 6.41 -9.49
CA ASP A 218 1.69 7.70 -10.04
C ASP A 218 1.05 8.87 -9.28
N GLY A 219 1.90 9.77 -8.78
CA GLY A 219 1.46 10.95 -8.03
C GLY A 219 0.85 10.66 -6.64
N PHE A 220 0.75 9.41 -6.19
CA PHE A 220 0.15 9.07 -4.89
C PHE A 220 0.94 9.70 -3.73
N VAL A 221 2.24 9.43 -3.67
CA VAL A 221 3.12 9.93 -2.60
C VAL A 221 3.15 11.45 -2.57
N GLY A 222 3.28 12.08 -3.74
CA GLY A 222 3.27 13.54 -3.87
C GLY A 222 1.93 14.21 -3.52
N ARG A 223 0.84 13.44 -3.39
CA ARG A 223 -0.49 13.94 -3.04
C ARG A 223 -0.81 13.87 -1.55
N LEU A 224 -0.05 13.07 -0.79
CA LEU A 224 -0.20 12.94 0.66
C LEU A 224 0.22 14.23 1.38
N THR A 225 -0.54 14.57 2.41
CA THR A 225 -0.31 15.73 3.26
C THR A 225 -0.46 15.34 4.73
N GLN A 226 -0.09 16.25 5.62
CA GLN A 226 -0.25 16.08 7.05
C GLN A 226 -1.73 15.88 7.43
N GLY A 227 -1.99 14.97 8.36
CA GLY A 227 -3.35 14.61 8.80
C GLY A 227 -4.07 13.62 7.88
N ASP A 228 -3.55 13.34 6.68
CA ASP A 228 -4.12 12.32 5.79
C ASP A 228 -3.94 10.92 6.37
N ARG A 229 -4.87 10.03 6.01
CA ARG A 229 -4.75 8.58 6.21
C ARG A 229 -4.73 7.89 4.86
N VAL A 230 -3.95 6.82 4.76
CA VAL A 230 -3.95 5.92 3.60
C VAL A 230 -4.91 4.77 3.87
N ALA A 231 -5.74 4.41 2.89
CA ALA A 231 -6.69 3.32 2.99
C ALA A 231 -6.39 2.24 1.94
N ILE A 232 -6.54 0.97 2.32
CA ILE A 232 -6.64 -0.16 1.38
C ILE A 232 -8.12 -0.50 1.21
N ILE A 233 -8.58 -0.53 -0.04
CA ILE A 233 -9.92 -0.94 -0.43
C ILE A 233 -9.81 -2.27 -1.18
N ALA A 234 -10.58 -3.27 -0.77
CA ALA A 234 -10.69 -4.55 -1.47
C ALA A 234 -11.95 -4.56 -2.33
N ARG A 235 -11.85 -5.06 -3.57
CA ARG A 235 -12.94 -5.07 -4.55
C ARG A 235 -13.07 -6.41 -5.27
N ALA A 236 -14.29 -6.75 -5.67
CA ALA A 236 -14.61 -7.85 -6.58
C ALA A 236 -15.73 -7.42 -7.54
N GLN A 237 -15.65 -7.84 -8.80
CA GLN A 237 -16.62 -7.53 -9.85
C GLN A 237 -17.00 -8.78 -10.65
N TYR A 238 -18.24 -8.81 -11.12
CA TYR A 238 -18.95 -9.87 -11.84
C TYR A 238 -19.43 -11.03 -10.97
N GLY A 239 -20.59 -11.60 -11.35
CA GLY A 239 -21.19 -12.70 -10.62
C GLY A 239 -20.23 -13.89 -10.51
N GLY A 240 -20.11 -14.46 -9.32
CA GLY A 240 -19.20 -15.57 -9.02
C GLY A 240 -17.78 -15.16 -8.60
N TRP A 241 -17.41 -13.89 -8.70
CA TRP A 241 -16.10 -13.41 -8.26
C TRP A 241 -16.07 -13.04 -6.77
N ALA A 242 -14.94 -13.33 -6.14
CA ALA A 242 -14.69 -12.97 -4.75
C ALA A 242 -13.22 -12.62 -4.51
N ASN A 243 -12.98 -11.59 -3.69
CA ASN A 243 -11.66 -11.25 -3.18
C ASN A 243 -11.54 -11.74 -1.73
N HIS A 244 -10.65 -12.70 -1.48
CA HIS A 244 -10.39 -13.22 -0.15
C HIS A 244 -9.10 -12.62 0.39
N VAL A 245 -9.23 -11.68 1.32
CA VAL A 245 -8.12 -11.02 2.00
C VAL A 245 -7.85 -11.75 3.31
N SER A 246 -6.59 -12.11 3.57
CA SER A 246 -6.18 -12.73 4.83
C SER A 246 -5.57 -11.74 5.81
N ASN A 247 -4.64 -10.91 5.34
CA ASN A 247 -4.04 -9.82 6.13
C ASN A 247 -3.53 -8.71 5.21
N ALA A 248 -3.30 -7.53 5.77
CA ALA A 248 -2.58 -6.46 5.09
C ALA A 248 -1.81 -5.57 6.08
N LYS A 249 -0.80 -4.89 5.55
CA LYS A 249 0.01 -3.88 6.25
C LYS A 249 0.19 -2.66 5.35
N ILE A 250 0.10 -1.48 5.94
CA ILE A 250 0.49 -0.20 5.33
C ILE A 250 1.67 0.34 6.12
N GLU A 251 2.70 0.79 5.43
CA GLU A 251 3.85 1.50 6.01
C GLU A 251 4.06 2.81 5.26
N ILE A 252 4.14 3.93 5.97
CA ILE A 252 4.37 5.27 5.42
C ILE A 252 5.68 5.78 6.01
N PHE A 253 6.66 6.02 5.15
CA PHE A 253 7.98 6.49 5.56
C PHE A 253 8.13 7.97 5.23
N TYR A 254 8.68 8.72 6.18
CA TYR A 254 8.82 10.16 6.08
C TYR A 254 10.09 10.65 6.77
N SER A 255 10.72 11.67 6.18
CA SER A 255 11.82 12.39 6.82
C SER A 255 11.28 13.51 7.71
N LEU A 256 12.07 13.85 8.74
CA LEU A 256 11.82 14.92 9.69
C LEU A 256 12.58 16.19 9.32
#